data_AF-A0A3M1LN99-F1
#
_entry.id   AF-A0A3M1LN99-F1
#
_cell.length_a   1.000
_cell.length_b   1.000
_cell.length_c   1.000
_cell.angle_alpha   90.00
_cell.angle_beta   90.00
_cell.angle_gamma   90.00
#
_symmetry.space_group_name_H-M   'P 1'
#
loop_
_entity.id
_entity.type
_entity.pdbx_description
1 polymer ?
#
loop_
_entity_poly.entity_id
_entity_poly.type
_entity_poly.pdbx_seq_one_letter_code
_entity_poly.pdbx_strand_id
1 'polypeptide(L)'
;MACNDQVNVGLGLSCSTEITYDMVLEDPNNPALCWPVGPSAYAVEVYGPNGQVLPTSPFVTEAELNILLPVKVRHLASGNVCWSNVWVQDLRLPQLLCPPDTTLPCTAAADTAFTGWPQIIECSDFDISFFDITTLEGCQNPSGILTRTWTAVDAYGNASSCSQQIAFALPHTDSIVFPPDRNDLEAPALQCPNPDLSPDSTGRPTIGGLPIEPGNSFCHVAVSYSDQVFSPCAGETLVLRTWTLIEWCGGTVTTHVQRIRVRDETPPVVDCPPDLSAGTDGSDDCSGSVFLPPVAAEDECSDSITVKIVTPAGVLFSNGGWVSGLPPGQHPIRYEVSDACGNTSICEQTLTITDDDVPVMVCDYLTVVGLNNLG
;
A
#
# COMPACT_ATOMS: atom_id res chain seq x y z
N MET A 1 50.50 -14.02 55.46
CA MET A 1 49.77 -13.79 54.21
C MET A 1 48.64 -14.80 54.18
N ALA A 2 47.41 -14.32 54.14
CA ALA A 2 46.20 -15.12 53.97
C ALA A 2 45.40 -14.51 52.81
N CYS A 3 44.77 -15.38 52.02
CA CYS A 3 43.93 -15.02 50.89
C CYS A 3 42.48 -15.30 51.28
N ASN A 4 41.54 -14.52 50.72
CA ASN A 4 40.11 -14.81 50.79
C ASN A 4 39.85 -16.20 50.19
N ASP A 5 38.85 -16.94 50.69
CA ASP A 5 38.49 -18.26 50.15
C ASP A 5 37.96 -18.18 48.71
N GLN A 6 37.09 -17.21 48.45
CA GLN A 6 36.57 -16.90 47.12
C GLN A 6 36.26 -15.41 47.00
N VAL A 7 36.51 -14.85 45.82
CA VAL A 7 36.17 -13.48 45.45
C VAL A 7 35.26 -13.49 44.24
N ASN A 8 34.15 -12.74 44.27
CA ASN A 8 33.29 -12.56 43.11
C ASN A 8 33.65 -11.24 42.43
N VAL A 9 33.86 -11.26 41.11
CA VAL A 9 34.24 -10.07 40.34
C VAL A 9 33.31 -9.90 39.14
N GLY A 10 32.91 -8.65 38.90
CA GLY A 10 32.21 -8.23 37.69
C GLY A 10 33.19 -7.66 36.66
N LEU A 11 32.83 -7.74 35.37
CA LEU A 11 33.60 -7.09 34.30
C LEU A 11 33.37 -5.57 34.28
N GLY A 12 34.44 -4.81 33.96
CA GLY A 12 34.39 -3.36 33.81
C GLY A 12 33.90 -2.89 32.43
N LEU A 13 33.94 -1.57 32.20
CA LEU A 13 33.47 -0.96 30.94
C LEU A 13 34.26 -1.40 29.69
N SER A 14 35.50 -1.86 29.89
CA SER A 14 36.40 -2.39 28.85
C SER A 14 36.23 -3.90 28.62
N CYS A 15 35.11 -4.48 29.05
CA CYS A 15 34.85 -5.92 28.99
C CYS A 15 35.93 -6.78 29.68
N SER A 16 36.60 -6.18 30.67
CA SER A 16 37.72 -6.74 31.39
C SER A 16 37.83 -6.12 32.77
N THR A 17 38.37 -6.89 33.71
CA THR A 17 38.64 -6.44 35.07
C THR A 17 40.00 -6.95 35.51
N GLU A 18 40.80 -6.07 36.10
CA GLU A 18 42.07 -6.45 36.72
C GLU A 18 41.80 -7.14 38.05
N ILE A 19 42.37 -8.34 38.25
CA ILE A 19 42.39 -8.96 39.57
C ILE A 19 43.59 -8.40 40.34
N THR A 20 43.31 -7.58 41.33
CA THR A 20 44.33 -6.93 42.13
C THR A 20 44.65 -7.72 43.41
N TYR A 21 45.84 -7.51 43.97
CA TYR A 21 46.30 -8.25 45.16
C TYR A 21 45.41 -7.97 46.38
N ASP A 22 44.84 -6.77 46.48
CA ASP A 22 43.97 -6.34 47.58
C ASP A 22 42.57 -6.96 47.50
N MET A 23 42.08 -7.31 46.31
CA MET A 23 40.85 -8.10 46.16
C MET A 23 41.01 -9.50 46.76
N VAL A 24 42.21 -10.06 46.66
CA VAL A 24 42.48 -11.47 46.96
C VAL A 24 43.02 -11.66 48.39
N LEU A 25 43.75 -10.70 48.95
CA LEU A 25 44.28 -10.78 50.31
C LEU A 25 43.23 -10.38 51.37
N GLU A 26 43.17 -11.10 52.49
CA GLU A 26 42.25 -10.79 53.61
C GLU A 26 42.63 -9.50 54.37
N ASP A 27 43.94 -9.22 54.49
CA ASP A 27 44.46 -8.05 55.20
C ASP A 27 45.72 -7.50 54.51
N PRO A 28 45.56 -6.79 53.37
CA PRO A 28 46.68 -6.30 52.57
C PRO A 28 47.48 -5.17 53.24
N ASN A 29 46.95 -4.57 54.31
CA ASN A 29 47.53 -3.42 55.02
C ASN A 29 48.04 -3.77 56.43
N ASN A 30 48.10 -5.06 56.77
CA ASN A 30 48.56 -5.49 58.08
C ASN A 30 49.99 -4.97 58.36
N PRO A 31 50.21 -4.17 59.41
CA PRO A 31 51.53 -3.62 59.75
C PRO A 31 52.57 -4.69 60.14
N ALA A 32 52.15 -5.96 60.31
CA ALA A 32 53.03 -7.11 60.51
C ALA A 32 53.49 -7.80 59.20
N LEU A 33 53.11 -7.28 58.02
CA LEU A 33 53.61 -7.79 56.74
C LEU A 33 55.09 -7.42 56.51
N CYS A 34 55.83 -8.33 55.90
CA CYS A 34 57.22 -8.07 55.49
C CYS A 34 57.25 -6.92 54.46
N TRP A 35 58.09 -5.91 54.68
CA TRP A 35 58.31 -4.82 53.72
C TRP A 35 58.95 -5.36 52.42
N PRO A 36 58.61 -4.83 51.22
CA PRO A 36 57.74 -3.68 50.92
C PRO A 36 56.24 -4.02 50.91
N VAL A 37 55.39 -3.01 51.07
CA VAL A 37 53.92 -3.12 50.95
C VAL A 37 53.41 -2.25 49.78
N GLY A 38 52.24 -2.57 49.23
CA GLY A 38 51.63 -1.86 48.10
C GLY A 38 51.68 -2.61 46.76
N PRO A 39 51.15 -2.02 45.67
CA PRO A 39 50.94 -2.72 44.40
C PRO A 39 52.20 -3.33 43.78
N SER A 40 53.34 -2.66 43.92
CA SER A 40 54.62 -3.14 43.41
C SER A 40 55.25 -4.26 44.25
N ALA A 41 54.69 -4.59 45.41
CA ALA A 41 55.20 -5.64 46.29
C ALA A 41 54.63 -7.02 45.97
N TYR A 42 53.56 -7.09 45.17
CA TYR A 42 52.82 -8.30 44.88
C TYR A 42 52.73 -8.56 43.38
N ALA A 43 52.79 -9.83 42.99
CA ALA A 43 52.43 -10.29 41.66
C ALA A 43 51.15 -11.13 41.75
N VAL A 44 50.20 -10.85 40.86
CA VAL A 44 48.95 -11.59 40.74
C VAL A 44 48.97 -12.38 39.43
N GLU A 45 48.72 -13.68 39.53
CA GLU A 45 48.60 -14.58 38.39
C GLU A 45 47.23 -15.26 38.44
N VAL A 46 46.43 -15.08 37.40
CA VAL A 46 45.13 -15.76 37.22
C VAL A 46 45.33 -16.98 36.32
N TYR A 47 44.76 -18.11 36.71
CA TYR A 47 44.94 -19.39 36.01
C TYR A 47 43.65 -19.78 35.30
N GLY A 48 43.79 -20.22 34.04
CA GLY A 48 42.69 -20.83 33.30
C GLY A 48 42.36 -22.23 33.82
N PRO A 49 41.24 -22.83 33.37
CA PRO A 49 40.81 -24.18 33.78
C PRO A 49 41.82 -25.29 33.47
N ASN A 50 42.73 -25.06 32.53
CA ASN A 50 43.82 -25.97 32.17
C ASN A 50 45.03 -25.90 33.12
N GLY A 51 45.00 -25.03 34.14
CA GLY A 51 46.09 -24.84 35.09
C GLY A 51 47.25 -23.99 34.57
N GLN A 52 47.12 -23.36 33.40
CA GLN A 52 48.09 -22.40 32.88
C GLN A 52 47.68 -20.97 33.24
N VAL A 53 48.65 -20.07 33.38
CA VAL A 53 48.39 -18.64 33.59
C VAL A 53 47.66 -18.11 32.35
N LEU A 54 46.57 -17.35 32.57
CA LEU A 54 45.84 -16.72 31.49
C LEU A 54 46.75 -15.75 30.72
N PRO A 55 46.68 -15.71 29.37
CA PRO A 55 47.44 -14.73 28.58
C PRO A 55 47.14 -13.28 28.96
N THR A 56 45.94 -13.01 29.46
CA THR A 56 45.47 -11.69 29.89
C THR A 56 45.81 -11.37 31.34
N SER A 57 46.36 -12.33 32.11
CA SER A 57 46.65 -12.15 33.53
C SER A 57 47.47 -10.87 33.78
N PRO A 58 47.10 -10.03 34.77
CA PRO A 58 46.10 -10.27 35.83
C PRO A 58 44.64 -9.95 35.46
N PHE A 59 44.33 -9.67 34.19
CA PHE A 59 42.98 -9.35 33.74
C PHE A 59 42.18 -10.61 33.42
N VAL A 60 40.91 -10.59 33.83
CA VAL A 60 39.85 -11.49 33.34
C VAL A 60 38.97 -10.73 32.35
N THR A 61 38.42 -11.46 31.40
CA THR A 61 37.60 -10.94 30.29
C THR A 61 36.30 -11.72 30.18
N GLU A 62 35.49 -11.43 29.16
CA GLU A 62 34.28 -12.19 28.84
C GLU A 62 34.53 -13.69 28.63
N ALA A 63 35.72 -14.06 28.13
CA ALA A 63 36.08 -15.47 27.91
C ALA A 63 36.06 -16.30 29.21
N GLU A 64 36.14 -15.63 30.36
CA GLU A 64 36.18 -16.22 31.68
C GLU A 64 34.83 -16.16 32.43
N LEU A 65 33.75 -15.69 31.80
CA LEU A 65 32.45 -15.54 32.45
C LEU A 65 31.85 -16.88 32.90
N ASN A 66 31.31 -16.90 34.13
CA ASN A 66 30.76 -18.07 34.81
C ASN A 66 31.78 -19.21 34.98
N ILE A 67 33.05 -18.86 35.14
CA ILE A 67 34.13 -19.80 35.44
C ILE A 67 34.74 -19.46 36.81
N LEU A 68 35.06 -20.50 37.59
CA LEU A 68 35.81 -20.38 38.83
C LEU A 68 37.30 -20.53 38.51
N LEU A 69 38.06 -19.45 38.66
CA LEU A 69 39.47 -19.38 38.27
C LEU A 69 40.38 -19.35 39.50
N PRO A 70 41.42 -20.20 39.58
CA PRO A 70 42.42 -20.10 40.62
C PRO A 70 43.25 -18.82 40.45
N VAL A 71 43.49 -18.10 41.54
CA VAL A 71 44.35 -16.92 41.56
C VAL A 71 45.46 -17.10 42.58
N LYS A 72 46.68 -16.83 42.14
CA LYS A 72 47.88 -16.88 42.97
C LYS A 72 48.40 -15.48 43.20
N VAL A 73 48.51 -15.09 44.47
CA VAL A 73 49.20 -13.86 44.87
C VAL A 73 50.54 -14.22 45.47
N ARG A 74 51.62 -13.62 44.93
CA ARG A 74 52.98 -13.80 45.42
C ARG A 74 53.51 -12.49 45.97
N HIS A 75 54.02 -12.50 47.21
CA HIS A 75 54.80 -11.39 47.73
C HIS A 75 56.24 -11.49 47.22
N LEU A 76 56.70 -10.48 46.49
CA LEU A 76 57.96 -10.53 45.75
C LEU A 76 59.19 -10.57 46.65
N ALA A 77 59.16 -9.89 47.80
CA ALA A 77 60.33 -9.83 48.68
C ALA A 77 60.50 -11.07 49.56
N SER A 78 59.40 -11.65 50.07
CA SER A 78 59.48 -12.83 50.94
C SER A 78 59.31 -14.17 50.21
N GLY A 79 58.84 -14.15 48.97
CA GLY A 79 58.53 -15.36 48.20
C GLY A 79 57.25 -16.09 48.65
N ASN A 80 56.56 -15.58 49.68
CA ASN A 80 55.33 -16.17 50.18
C ASN A 80 54.23 -16.11 49.11
N VAL A 81 53.41 -17.16 49.08
CA VAL A 81 52.31 -17.31 48.14
C VAL A 81 51.05 -17.64 48.91
N CYS A 82 49.92 -17.08 48.49
CA CYS A 82 48.61 -17.61 48.83
C CYS A 82 47.76 -17.80 47.57
N TRP A 83 46.76 -18.66 47.69
CA TRP A 83 45.83 -19.02 46.63
C TRP A 83 44.41 -18.68 47.04
N SER A 84 43.63 -18.26 46.07
CA SER A 84 42.19 -18.00 46.18
C SER A 84 41.49 -18.49 44.91
N ASN A 85 40.17 -18.44 44.90
CA ASN A 85 39.37 -18.61 43.69
C ASN A 85 38.63 -17.32 43.36
N VAL A 86 38.59 -16.97 42.09
CA VAL A 86 37.80 -15.85 41.57
C VAL A 86 36.65 -16.41 40.73
N TRP A 87 35.42 -16.04 41.08
CA TRP A 87 34.23 -16.32 40.28
C TRP A 87 33.89 -15.09 39.46
N VAL A 88 34.05 -15.19 38.14
CA VAL A 88 33.80 -14.07 37.21
C VAL A 88 32.34 -14.12 36.77
N GLN A 89 31.61 -13.03 36.96
CA GLN A 89 30.19 -12.90 36.57
C GLN A 89 29.98 -11.65 35.74
N ASP A 90 28.96 -11.67 34.90
CA ASP A 90 28.48 -10.45 34.29
C ASP A 90 27.42 -9.81 35.19
N LEU A 91 27.74 -8.63 35.70
CA LEU A 91 26.86 -7.80 36.52
C LEU A 91 26.63 -6.43 35.87
N ARG A 92 27.11 -6.26 34.64
CA ARG A 92 27.03 -5.00 33.92
C ARG A 92 25.66 -4.92 33.26
N LEU A 93 25.02 -3.77 33.42
CA LEU A 93 23.84 -3.47 32.62
C LEU A 93 24.27 -2.99 31.23
N PRO A 94 23.56 -3.35 30.15
CA PRO A 94 23.75 -2.73 28.85
C PRO A 94 23.70 -1.21 28.96
N GLN A 95 24.56 -0.49 28.24
CA GLN A 95 24.51 0.97 28.23
C GLN A 95 23.74 1.46 27.00
N LEU A 96 22.57 2.05 27.21
CA LEU A 96 21.75 2.61 26.14
C LEU A 96 21.95 4.12 26.04
N LEU A 97 22.22 4.60 24.83
CA LEU A 97 22.01 5.99 24.44
C LEU A 97 20.75 6.05 23.58
N CYS A 98 19.69 6.63 24.14
CA CYS A 98 18.41 6.74 23.45
C CYS A 98 18.50 7.61 22.18
N PRO A 99 17.66 7.34 21.17
CA PRO A 99 17.47 8.29 20.09
C PRO A 99 16.97 9.62 20.65
N PRO A 100 17.29 10.76 20.03
CA PRO A 100 16.80 12.05 20.47
C PRO A 100 15.27 12.13 20.34
N ASP A 101 14.66 12.92 21.20
CA ASP A 101 13.25 13.27 21.07
C ASP A 101 12.98 13.94 19.73
N THR A 102 11.82 13.68 19.14
CA THR A 102 11.47 14.18 17.82
C THR A 102 10.02 14.65 17.75
N THR A 103 9.70 15.43 16.73
CA THR A 103 8.34 15.90 16.46
C THR A 103 7.92 15.47 15.05
N LEU A 104 6.76 14.85 14.95
CA LEU A 104 6.18 14.37 13.70
C LEU A 104 4.88 15.12 13.38
N PRO A 105 4.49 15.23 12.10
CA PRO A 105 3.13 15.62 11.73
C PRO A 105 2.11 14.66 12.36
N CYS A 106 0.92 15.17 12.71
CA CYS A 106 -0.12 14.35 13.31
C CYS A 106 -0.58 13.14 12.45
N THR A 107 -0.35 13.17 11.14
CA THR A 107 -0.67 12.08 10.21
C THR A 107 0.44 11.04 10.07
N ALA A 108 1.64 11.32 10.57
CA ALA A 108 2.78 10.44 10.41
C ALA A 108 2.74 9.26 11.39
N ALA A 109 3.27 8.12 10.95
CA ALA A 109 3.52 6.98 11.82
C ALA A 109 4.84 7.13 12.59
N ALA A 110 4.90 6.63 13.82
CA ALA A 110 6.09 6.64 14.68
C ALA A 110 7.04 5.46 14.39
N ASP A 111 7.33 5.21 13.10
CA ASP A 111 8.24 4.13 12.67
C ASP A 111 9.68 4.43 13.10
N THR A 112 10.38 3.41 13.60
CA THR A 112 11.79 3.49 14.04
C THR A 112 12.74 3.82 12.88
N ALA A 113 12.33 3.59 11.64
CA ALA A 113 13.07 4.06 10.46
C ALA A 113 13.22 5.59 10.43
N PHE A 114 12.28 6.33 11.02
CA PHE A 114 12.29 7.79 11.08
C PHE A 114 12.64 8.33 12.47
N THR A 115 12.24 7.63 13.54
CA THR A 115 12.48 8.09 14.92
C THR A 115 13.80 7.58 15.51
N GLY A 116 14.45 6.62 14.85
CA GLY A 116 15.78 6.12 15.20
C GLY A 116 15.77 4.90 16.13
N TRP A 117 16.96 4.33 16.31
CA TRP A 117 17.26 3.22 17.21
C TRP A 117 18.30 3.65 18.25
N PRO A 118 18.24 3.15 19.50
CA PRO A 118 19.24 3.47 20.50
C PRO A 118 20.60 2.90 20.12
N GLN A 119 21.67 3.57 20.53
CA GLN A 119 23.01 2.98 20.51
C GLN A 119 23.23 2.19 21.79
N ILE A 120 23.75 0.97 21.66
CA ILE A 120 23.98 0.06 22.77
C ILE A 120 25.48 -0.23 22.87
N ILE A 121 26.04 -0.07 24.07
CA ILE A 121 27.39 -0.51 24.40
C ILE A 121 27.26 -1.70 25.34
N GLU A 122 27.43 -2.88 24.78
CA GLU A 122 27.40 -4.17 25.45
C GLU A 122 28.56 -5.04 24.92
N CYS A 123 29.09 -5.85 25.82
CA CYS A 123 30.22 -6.75 25.67
C CYS A 123 29.74 -8.11 25.14
N SER A 124 28.57 -8.56 25.58
CA SER A 124 27.96 -9.84 25.19
C SER A 124 26.86 -9.70 24.13
N ASP A 125 26.35 -10.85 23.66
CA ASP A 125 25.12 -10.86 22.86
C ASP A 125 23.96 -10.28 23.68
N PHE A 126 23.05 -9.57 23.03
CA PHE A 126 21.91 -8.94 23.69
C PHE A 126 20.66 -8.95 22.81
N ASP A 127 19.51 -8.88 23.47
CA ASP A 127 18.20 -8.66 22.85
C ASP A 127 17.72 -7.23 23.11
N ILE A 128 17.05 -6.64 22.13
CA ILE A 128 16.42 -5.32 22.26
C ILE A 128 14.92 -5.39 21.94
N SER A 129 14.14 -4.68 22.75
CA SER A 129 12.69 -4.52 22.57
C SER A 129 12.26 -3.09 22.88
N PHE A 130 11.05 -2.72 22.47
CA PHE A 130 10.42 -1.47 22.90
C PHE A 130 8.93 -1.64 23.10
N PHE A 131 8.34 -0.73 23.88
CA PHE A 131 6.90 -0.55 23.95
C PHE A 131 6.56 0.94 23.96
N ASP A 132 5.34 1.25 23.51
CA ASP A 132 4.86 2.62 23.36
C ASP A 132 3.70 2.89 24.30
N ILE A 133 3.75 4.04 24.98
CA ILE A 133 2.61 4.61 25.71
C ILE A 133 2.25 5.95 25.05
N THR A 134 1.00 6.08 24.64
CA THR A 134 0.49 7.30 24.03
C THR A 134 -0.29 8.12 25.06
N THR A 135 0.06 9.40 25.16
CA THR A 135 -0.71 10.40 25.92
C THR A 135 -1.25 11.44 24.95
N LEU A 136 -2.57 11.61 24.91
CA LEU A 136 -3.21 12.68 24.15
C LEU A 136 -3.30 13.93 25.02
N GLU A 137 -2.85 15.06 24.50
CA GLU A 137 -2.91 16.37 25.18
C GLU A 137 -4.06 17.24 24.67
N GLY A 138 -4.90 16.69 23.79
CA GLY A 138 -6.03 17.39 23.19
C GLY A 138 -5.54 18.50 22.28
N CYS A 139 -6.03 19.72 22.51
CA CYS A 139 -5.77 20.87 21.64
C CYS A 139 -4.52 21.67 22.00
N GLN A 140 -3.55 21.02 22.64
CA GLN A 140 -2.22 21.58 22.86
C GLN A 140 -1.32 21.33 21.65
N ASN A 141 -0.19 22.03 21.57
CA ASN A 141 0.86 21.73 20.60
C ASN A 141 2.14 21.39 21.37
N PRO A 142 2.52 20.10 21.45
CA PRO A 142 2.01 18.97 20.67
C PRO A 142 0.60 18.50 21.08
N SER A 143 -0.14 17.89 20.16
CA SER A 143 -1.48 17.32 20.41
C SER A 143 -1.44 16.00 21.17
N GLY A 144 -0.28 15.36 21.15
CA GLY A 144 -0.01 14.16 21.91
C GLY A 144 1.47 13.83 21.91
N ILE A 145 1.84 13.00 22.87
CA ILE A 145 3.20 12.51 23.05
C ILE A 145 3.13 10.98 23.10
N LEU A 146 3.84 10.33 22.20
CA LEU A 146 4.17 8.91 22.32
C LEU A 146 5.49 8.79 23.07
N THR A 147 5.47 8.15 24.23
CA THR A 147 6.68 7.79 24.97
C THR A 147 7.05 6.36 24.60
N ARG A 148 8.17 6.20 23.90
CA ARG A 148 8.74 4.90 23.56
C ARG A 148 9.80 4.54 24.58
N THR A 149 9.64 3.41 25.25
CA THR A 149 10.65 2.87 26.18
C THR A 149 11.36 1.69 25.53
N TRP A 150 12.67 1.85 25.37
CA TRP A 150 13.57 0.82 24.87
C TRP A 150 14.13 0.02 26.04
N THR A 151 14.19 -1.31 25.90
CA THR A 151 14.78 -2.21 26.88
C THR A 151 15.78 -3.12 26.17
N ALA A 152 17.02 -3.12 26.65
CA ALA A 152 18.02 -4.10 26.24
C ALA A 152 18.27 -5.09 27.39
N VAL A 153 18.43 -6.36 27.03
CA VAL A 153 18.73 -7.46 27.96
C VAL A 153 19.94 -8.21 27.41
N ASP A 154 21.00 -8.35 28.20
CA ASP A 154 22.17 -9.12 27.80
C ASP A 154 21.95 -10.64 27.92
N ALA A 155 22.91 -11.44 27.44
CA ALA A 155 22.87 -12.90 27.48
C ALA A 155 22.85 -13.49 28.92
N TYR A 156 23.14 -12.68 29.93
CA TYR A 156 23.19 -13.05 31.34
C TYR A 156 21.99 -12.56 32.15
N GLY A 157 21.05 -11.87 31.50
CA GLY A 157 19.79 -11.38 32.07
C GLY A 157 19.88 -9.99 32.72
N ASN A 158 20.99 -9.28 32.56
CA ASN A 158 21.09 -7.90 33.00
C ASN A 158 20.32 -7.00 32.02
N ALA A 159 19.51 -6.09 32.57
CA ALA A 159 18.61 -5.27 31.76
C ALA A 159 18.69 -3.80 32.13
N SER A 160 18.57 -2.95 31.13
CA SER A 160 18.48 -1.49 31.27
C SER A 160 17.54 -0.92 30.23
N SER A 161 17.05 0.28 30.50
CA SER A 161 16.09 0.95 29.64
C SER A 161 16.36 2.44 29.51
N CYS A 162 15.86 3.01 28.43
CA CYS A 162 15.82 4.44 28.20
C CYS A 162 14.53 4.82 27.47
N SER A 163 14.13 6.08 27.53
CA SER A 163 12.89 6.57 26.90
C SER A 163 13.16 7.67 25.89
N GLN A 164 12.38 7.66 24.81
CA GLN A 164 12.31 8.69 23.78
C GLN A 164 10.90 9.27 23.76
N GLN A 165 10.78 10.59 23.66
CA GLN A 165 9.52 11.29 23.43
C GLN A 165 9.35 11.62 21.95
N ILE A 166 8.21 11.20 21.39
CA ILE A 166 7.80 11.48 20.02
C ILE A 166 6.54 12.32 20.09
N ALA A 167 6.70 13.62 19.85
CA ALA A 167 5.62 14.60 19.89
C ALA A 167 4.90 14.68 18.54
N PHE A 168 3.58 14.85 18.55
CA PHE A 168 2.79 15.05 17.34
C PHE A 168 2.33 16.50 17.25
N ALA A 169 2.70 17.19 16.19
CA ALA A 169 2.32 18.59 15.97
C ALA A 169 0.86 18.68 15.52
N LEU A 170 0.12 19.66 16.06
CA LEU A 170 -1.21 20.01 15.53
C LEU A 170 -1.12 20.46 14.07
N PRO A 171 -2.05 20.04 13.20
CA PRO A 171 -2.07 20.50 11.83
C PRO A 171 -2.58 21.95 11.76
N HIS A 172 -2.11 22.68 10.76
CA HIS A 172 -2.71 23.96 10.39
C HIS A 172 -3.81 23.73 9.33
N THR A 173 -4.89 24.50 9.34
CA THR A 173 -6.02 24.32 8.41
C THR A 173 -5.67 24.55 6.94
N ASP A 174 -4.63 25.34 6.67
CA ASP A 174 -4.05 25.56 5.33
C ASP A 174 -3.22 24.37 4.82
N SER A 175 -2.88 23.42 5.70
CA SER A 175 -2.15 22.19 5.32
C SER A 175 -3.05 21.09 4.75
N ILE A 176 -4.38 21.27 4.79
CA ILE A 176 -5.36 20.33 4.25
C ILE A 176 -5.37 20.44 2.72
N VAL A 177 -5.12 19.31 2.07
CA VAL A 177 -5.22 19.20 0.61
C VAL A 177 -6.34 18.22 0.27
N PHE A 178 -7.34 18.69 -0.47
CA PHE A 178 -8.46 17.87 -0.96
C PHE A 178 -8.05 17.06 -2.19
N PRO A 179 -8.68 15.89 -2.42
CA PRO A 179 -8.42 15.11 -3.63
C PRO A 179 -8.90 15.87 -4.88
N PRO A 180 -8.23 15.70 -6.03
CA PRO A 180 -8.61 16.38 -7.27
C PRO A 180 -9.94 15.87 -7.83
N ASP A 181 -10.55 16.68 -8.70
CA ASP A 181 -11.70 16.24 -9.49
C ASP A 181 -11.27 15.16 -10.51
N ARG A 182 -12.09 14.11 -10.66
CA ARG A 182 -11.91 13.06 -11.69
C ARG A 182 -12.83 13.33 -12.87
N ASN A 183 -12.47 14.31 -13.68
CA ASN A 183 -13.31 14.89 -14.74
C ASN A 183 -12.55 15.11 -16.08
N ASP A 184 -11.40 14.45 -16.26
CA ASP A 184 -10.46 14.58 -17.39
C ASP A 184 -9.73 15.92 -17.50
N LEU A 185 -9.96 16.85 -16.56
CA LEU A 185 -9.24 18.13 -16.49
C LEU A 185 -8.16 18.08 -15.43
N GLU A 186 -8.52 17.68 -14.21
CA GLU A 186 -7.58 17.57 -13.09
C GLU A 186 -7.03 16.15 -12.95
N ALA A 187 -7.91 15.16 -13.01
CA ALA A 187 -7.56 13.74 -13.08
C ALA A 187 -8.49 13.00 -14.07
N PRO A 188 -8.02 11.88 -14.67
CA PRO A 188 -8.84 11.10 -15.59
C PRO A 188 -10.14 10.63 -14.95
N ALA A 189 -11.24 10.73 -15.71
CA ALA A 189 -12.51 10.10 -15.38
C ALA A 189 -12.34 8.59 -15.22
N LEU A 190 -13.26 7.98 -14.48
CA LEU A 190 -13.30 6.53 -14.32
C LEU A 190 -14.01 5.92 -15.53
N GLN A 191 -13.57 4.73 -15.92
CA GLN A 191 -14.14 4.01 -17.05
C GLN A 191 -15.10 2.95 -16.53
N CYS A 192 -16.22 2.81 -17.23
CA CYS A 192 -17.10 1.67 -17.13
C CYS A 192 -16.48 0.43 -17.82
N PRO A 193 -16.84 -0.82 -17.45
CA PRO A 193 -17.73 -1.24 -16.36
C PRO A 193 -17.06 -1.32 -14.98
N ASN A 194 -17.88 -1.18 -13.93
CA ASN A 194 -17.49 -1.35 -12.53
C ASN A 194 -16.37 -0.40 -12.02
N PRO A 195 -16.55 0.93 -12.11
CA PRO A 195 -15.59 1.87 -11.55
C PRO A 195 -15.52 1.76 -10.01
N ASP A 196 -14.32 1.79 -9.45
CA ASP A 196 -14.14 1.93 -7.99
C ASP A 196 -14.32 3.39 -7.57
N LEU A 197 -15.50 3.69 -7.01
CA LEU A 197 -15.88 5.00 -6.50
C LEU A 197 -15.45 5.25 -5.05
N SER A 198 -14.80 4.30 -4.39
CA SER A 198 -14.37 4.47 -3.00
C SER A 198 -13.37 5.62 -2.87
N PRO A 199 -13.28 6.28 -1.71
CA PRO A 199 -12.23 7.26 -1.45
C PRO A 199 -10.80 6.71 -1.57
N ASP A 200 -10.59 5.40 -1.43
CA ASP A 200 -9.26 4.81 -1.56
C ASP A 200 -8.78 4.85 -3.02
N SER A 201 -9.70 4.70 -3.98
CA SER A 201 -9.46 4.84 -5.42
C SER A 201 -9.53 6.29 -5.92
N THR A 202 -10.50 7.05 -5.40
CA THR A 202 -10.79 8.42 -5.87
C THR A 202 -10.06 9.51 -5.09
N GLY A 203 -9.33 9.14 -4.04
CA GLY A 203 -8.55 10.02 -3.20
C GLY A 203 -9.27 10.45 -1.92
N ARG A 204 -8.46 10.72 -0.88
CA ARG A 204 -8.90 11.26 0.42
C ARG A 204 -8.26 12.63 0.66
N PRO A 205 -8.87 13.49 1.49
CA PRO A 205 -8.18 14.66 2.01
C PRO A 205 -6.90 14.25 2.76
N THR A 206 -5.84 15.03 2.61
CA THR A 206 -4.51 14.75 3.19
C THR A 206 -3.98 15.92 4.02
N ILE A 207 -3.11 15.62 4.98
CA ILE A 207 -2.27 16.59 5.69
C ILE A 207 -0.82 16.10 5.59
N GLY A 208 0.06 16.96 5.08
CA GLY A 208 1.46 16.58 4.85
C GLY A 208 1.63 15.46 3.81
N GLY A 209 0.67 15.32 2.88
CA GLY A 209 0.65 14.26 1.87
C GLY A 209 0.17 12.89 2.35
N LEU A 210 -0.20 12.76 3.63
CA LEU A 210 -0.75 11.52 4.19
C LEU A 210 -2.27 11.65 4.39
N PRO A 211 -3.06 10.60 4.09
CA PRO A 211 -4.51 10.64 4.19
C PRO A 211 -4.96 10.88 5.63
N ILE A 212 -6.02 11.68 5.77
CA ILE A 212 -6.70 11.87 7.05
C ILE A 212 -7.62 10.67 7.26
N GLU A 213 -7.21 9.76 8.14
CA GLU A 213 -8.00 8.58 8.47
C GLU A 213 -9.04 8.89 9.58
N PRO A 214 -10.26 8.34 9.49
CA PRO A 214 -11.22 8.39 10.58
C PRO A 214 -10.61 7.77 11.85
N GLY A 215 -10.50 8.57 12.91
CA GLY A 215 -9.93 8.12 14.18
C GLY A 215 -8.43 8.34 14.35
N ASN A 216 -7.75 9.08 13.45
CA ASN A 216 -6.42 9.60 13.75
C ASN A 216 -6.52 10.56 14.96
N SER A 217 -6.08 10.07 16.12
CA SER A 217 -6.25 10.73 17.41
C SER A 217 -5.31 11.92 17.63
N PHE A 218 -4.20 12.03 16.88
CA PHE A 218 -3.26 13.12 17.03
C PHE A 218 -3.63 14.34 16.19
N CYS A 219 -4.32 14.16 15.05
CA CYS A 219 -4.65 15.31 14.21
C CYS A 219 -5.78 16.17 14.76
N HIS A 220 -6.64 15.60 15.62
CA HIS A 220 -7.87 16.28 16.04
C HIS A 220 -8.63 16.88 14.84
N VAL A 221 -8.67 16.12 13.74
CA VAL A 221 -9.51 16.40 12.56
C VAL A 221 -10.40 15.20 12.34
N ALA A 222 -11.72 15.42 12.30
CA ALA A 222 -12.66 14.44 11.79
C ALA A 222 -12.94 14.72 10.32
N VAL A 223 -13.04 13.66 9.53
CA VAL A 223 -13.42 13.71 8.12
C VAL A 223 -14.64 12.84 7.89
N SER A 224 -15.59 13.34 7.10
CA SER A 224 -16.72 12.59 6.58
C SER A 224 -16.99 12.99 5.13
N TYR A 225 -17.77 12.19 4.42
CA TYR A 225 -18.22 12.53 3.08
C TYR A 225 -19.66 12.09 2.85
N SER A 226 -20.30 12.72 1.87
CA SER A 226 -21.59 12.28 1.33
C SER A 226 -21.59 12.41 -0.18
N ASP A 227 -22.22 11.44 -0.85
CA ASP A 227 -22.26 11.36 -2.30
C ASP A 227 -23.66 11.67 -2.82
N GLN A 228 -23.72 12.53 -3.84
CA GLN A 228 -24.90 12.68 -4.69
C GLN A 228 -24.59 12.10 -6.06
N VAL A 229 -25.42 11.16 -6.52
CA VAL A 229 -25.19 10.41 -7.76
C VAL A 229 -26.21 10.84 -8.81
N PHE A 230 -25.72 11.17 -10.00
CA PHE A 230 -26.52 11.51 -11.17
C PHE A 230 -26.14 10.56 -12.31
N SER A 231 -27.13 10.04 -13.03
CA SER A 231 -26.90 9.20 -14.22
C SER A 231 -27.49 9.93 -15.44
N PRO A 232 -26.67 10.60 -16.26
CA PRO A 232 -27.15 11.30 -17.45
C PRO A 232 -27.56 10.33 -18.57
N CYS A 233 -26.91 9.17 -18.66
CA CYS A 233 -27.28 8.02 -19.48
C CYS A 233 -26.89 6.73 -18.75
N ALA A 234 -27.43 5.59 -19.19
CA ALA A 234 -27.02 4.28 -18.72
C ALA A 234 -25.59 3.99 -19.24
N GLY A 235 -24.62 3.89 -18.33
CA GLY A 235 -23.19 3.77 -18.65
C GLY A 235 -22.35 4.96 -18.15
N GLU A 236 -22.94 6.16 -18.05
CA GLU A 236 -22.30 7.32 -17.43
C GLU A 236 -22.86 7.61 -16.04
N THR A 237 -22.00 8.12 -15.16
CA THR A 237 -22.39 8.57 -13.82
C THR A 237 -21.57 9.80 -13.42
N LEU A 238 -22.23 10.79 -12.83
CA LEU A 238 -21.59 11.91 -12.15
C LEU A 238 -21.85 11.80 -10.66
N VAL A 239 -20.79 11.68 -9.87
CA VAL A 239 -20.84 11.74 -8.41
C VAL A 239 -20.31 13.08 -7.94
N LEU A 240 -21.12 13.81 -7.18
CA LEU A 240 -20.70 14.99 -6.42
C LEU A 240 -20.46 14.55 -4.98
N ARG A 241 -19.20 14.35 -4.62
CA ARG A 241 -18.79 13.98 -3.27
C ARG A 241 -18.48 15.23 -2.46
N THR A 242 -19.24 15.45 -1.38
CA THR A 242 -18.97 16.55 -0.46
C THR A 242 -18.15 16.04 0.72
N TRP A 243 -16.87 16.41 0.76
CA TRP A 243 -16.00 16.23 1.91
C TRP A 243 -16.34 17.26 2.99
N THR A 244 -16.51 16.82 4.23
CA THR A 244 -16.70 17.67 5.41
C THR A 244 -15.61 17.36 6.43
N LEU A 245 -14.79 18.36 6.74
CA LEU A 245 -13.76 18.25 7.76
C LEU A 245 -14.13 19.14 8.95
N ILE A 246 -13.96 18.59 10.14
CA ILE A 246 -14.15 19.30 11.40
C ILE A 246 -12.83 19.28 12.15
N GLU A 247 -12.24 20.44 12.31
CA GLU A 247 -11.07 20.63 13.17
C GLU A 247 -11.56 20.85 14.61
N TRP A 248 -11.40 19.86 15.48
CA TRP A 248 -12.00 19.88 16.82
C TRP A 248 -11.45 21.00 17.71
N CYS A 249 -10.20 21.40 17.47
CA CYS A 249 -9.49 22.36 18.31
C CYS A 249 -9.81 23.82 17.96
N GLY A 250 -9.79 24.17 16.67
CA GLY A 250 -10.23 25.47 16.20
C GLY A 250 -11.75 25.61 16.08
N GLY A 251 -12.49 24.49 16.05
CA GLY A 251 -13.93 24.48 15.76
C GLY A 251 -14.26 24.78 14.29
N THR A 252 -13.24 24.80 13.42
CA THR A 252 -13.40 25.12 12.00
C THR A 252 -14.07 23.96 11.28
N VAL A 253 -15.09 24.28 10.48
CA VAL A 253 -15.69 23.32 9.54
C VAL A 253 -15.33 23.74 8.12
N THR A 254 -14.69 22.85 7.38
CA THR A 254 -14.32 23.07 5.98
C THR A 254 -15.03 22.05 5.11
N THR A 255 -15.61 22.51 4.01
CA THR A 255 -16.26 21.64 3.03
C THR A 255 -15.66 21.81 1.65
N HIS A 256 -15.65 20.72 0.88
CA HIS A 256 -15.17 20.72 -0.50
C HIS A 256 -15.97 19.72 -1.32
N VAL A 257 -16.31 20.08 -2.55
CA VAL A 257 -17.02 19.20 -3.48
C VAL A 257 -16.04 18.67 -4.50
N GLN A 258 -15.80 17.37 -4.45
CA GLN A 258 -15.08 16.60 -5.46
C GLN A 258 -16.06 16.10 -6.52
N ARG A 259 -15.75 16.28 -7.80
CA ARG A 259 -16.53 15.81 -8.94
C ARG A 259 -15.88 14.55 -9.50
N ILE A 260 -16.61 13.45 -9.53
CA ILE A 260 -16.14 12.17 -10.06
C ILE A 260 -17.05 11.78 -11.22
N ARG A 261 -16.49 11.68 -12.43
CA ARG A 261 -17.20 11.24 -13.62
C ARG A 261 -16.81 9.80 -13.95
N VAL A 262 -17.83 9.00 -14.26
CA VAL A 262 -17.73 7.71 -14.93
C VAL A 262 -18.16 7.91 -16.37
N ARG A 263 -17.35 7.43 -17.31
CA ARG A 263 -17.66 7.47 -18.74
C ARG A 263 -17.81 6.07 -19.31
N ASP A 264 -18.65 6.01 -20.33
CA ASP A 264 -18.68 4.93 -21.29
C ASP A 264 -18.22 5.49 -22.64
N GLU A 265 -17.07 5.00 -23.10
CA GLU A 265 -16.47 5.35 -24.39
C GLU A 265 -16.41 4.13 -25.33
N THR A 266 -17.01 3.01 -24.92
CA THR A 266 -16.95 1.74 -25.63
C THR A 266 -18.23 1.52 -26.43
N PRO A 267 -18.15 1.44 -27.78
CA PRO A 267 -19.29 1.06 -28.59
C PRO A 267 -19.82 -0.35 -28.26
N PRO A 268 -21.13 -0.60 -28.49
CA PRO A 268 -21.71 -1.93 -28.31
C PRO A 268 -21.07 -2.95 -29.26
N VAL A 269 -20.89 -4.18 -28.80
CA VAL A 269 -20.48 -5.31 -29.63
C VAL A 269 -21.71 -5.84 -30.36
N VAL A 270 -21.64 -5.93 -31.70
CA VAL A 270 -22.77 -6.31 -32.55
C VAL A 270 -22.48 -7.63 -33.27
N ASP A 271 -23.41 -8.57 -33.18
CA ASP A 271 -23.41 -9.79 -34.00
C ASP A 271 -24.12 -9.53 -35.34
N CYS A 272 -23.35 -9.60 -36.42
CA CYS A 272 -23.81 -9.23 -37.74
C CYS A 272 -24.74 -10.28 -38.35
N PRO A 273 -25.91 -9.89 -38.90
CA PRO A 273 -26.75 -10.83 -39.59
C PRO A 273 -26.07 -11.28 -40.90
N PRO A 274 -26.17 -12.56 -41.28
CA PRO A 274 -25.59 -13.06 -42.53
C PRO A 274 -26.31 -12.49 -43.74
N ASP A 275 -25.66 -12.47 -44.91
CA ASP A 275 -26.29 -12.05 -46.18
C ASP A 275 -27.65 -12.73 -46.41
N LEU A 276 -28.58 -11.99 -47.01
CA LEU A 276 -29.96 -12.41 -47.22
C LEU A 276 -30.29 -12.44 -48.71
N SER A 277 -31.18 -13.35 -49.11
CA SER A 277 -31.71 -13.43 -50.48
C SER A 277 -33.24 -13.53 -50.46
N ALA A 278 -33.90 -12.81 -51.36
CA ALA A 278 -35.34 -12.88 -51.58
C ALA A 278 -35.67 -12.77 -53.07
N GLY A 279 -36.81 -13.32 -53.49
CA GLY A 279 -37.33 -13.17 -54.85
C GLY A 279 -38.18 -11.90 -55.00
N THR A 280 -38.57 -11.57 -56.23
CA THR A 280 -39.66 -10.63 -56.50
C THR A 280 -41.00 -11.19 -56.00
N ASP A 281 -41.90 -10.31 -55.56
CA ASP A 281 -43.16 -10.70 -54.90
C ASP A 281 -44.35 -10.87 -55.87
N GLY A 282 -44.08 -10.96 -57.17
CA GLY A 282 -45.11 -11.08 -58.22
C GLY A 282 -45.97 -9.82 -58.40
N SER A 283 -45.57 -8.68 -57.84
CA SER A 283 -46.19 -7.38 -58.10
C SER A 283 -45.84 -6.87 -59.50
N ASP A 284 -46.72 -6.03 -60.07
CA ASP A 284 -46.53 -5.40 -61.39
C ASP A 284 -45.29 -4.47 -61.46
N ASP A 285 -44.63 -4.21 -60.33
CA ASP A 285 -43.49 -3.29 -60.20
C ASP A 285 -42.11 -4.00 -60.20
N CYS A 286 -42.05 -5.32 -60.42
CA CYS A 286 -40.82 -6.12 -60.44
C CYS A 286 -39.90 -5.83 -59.23
N SER A 287 -40.47 -5.87 -58.03
CA SER A 287 -39.75 -5.56 -56.79
C SER A 287 -39.87 -6.67 -55.75
N GLY A 288 -38.88 -6.76 -54.86
CA GLY A 288 -38.86 -7.67 -53.73
C GLY A 288 -39.27 -6.98 -52.43
N SER A 289 -39.93 -7.75 -51.57
CA SER A 289 -40.28 -7.37 -50.20
C SER A 289 -39.67 -8.38 -49.23
N VAL A 290 -38.88 -7.93 -48.26
CA VAL A 290 -38.14 -8.81 -47.34
C VAL A 290 -38.17 -8.29 -45.91
N PHE A 291 -38.23 -9.21 -44.95
CA PHE A 291 -38.05 -8.90 -43.54
C PHE A 291 -36.56 -8.96 -43.19
N LEU A 292 -36.00 -7.82 -42.79
CA LEU A 292 -34.64 -7.72 -42.28
C LEU A 292 -34.60 -8.28 -40.85
N PRO A 293 -33.68 -9.22 -40.56
CA PRO A 293 -33.58 -9.81 -39.23
C PRO A 293 -33.14 -8.77 -38.19
N PRO A 294 -33.52 -8.97 -36.92
CA PRO A 294 -32.92 -8.23 -35.81
C PRO A 294 -31.43 -8.57 -35.67
N VAL A 295 -30.67 -7.64 -35.10
CA VAL A 295 -29.29 -7.85 -34.66
C VAL A 295 -29.23 -8.08 -33.16
N ALA A 296 -28.31 -8.93 -32.72
CA ALA A 296 -27.95 -9.04 -31.31
C ALA A 296 -26.80 -8.06 -31.04
N ALA A 297 -26.92 -7.30 -29.96
CA ALA A 297 -25.88 -6.38 -29.53
C ALA A 297 -25.82 -6.33 -28.01
N GLU A 298 -24.61 -6.28 -27.48
CA GLU A 298 -24.31 -6.22 -26.06
C GLU A 298 -23.36 -5.05 -25.81
N ASP A 299 -23.56 -4.36 -24.69
CA ASP A 299 -22.64 -3.36 -24.19
C ASP A 299 -22.39 -3.64 -22.70
N GLU A 300 -21.14 -3.54 -22.29
CA GLU A 300 -20.70 -3.81 -20.92
C GLU A 300 -21.20 -2.73 -19.94
N CYS A 301 -21.57 -1.57 -20.47
CA CYS A 301 -21.96 -0.38 -19.71
C CYS A 301 -23.46 -0.14 -19.64
N SER A 302 -24.21 -0.69 -20.59
CA SER A 302 -25.61 -0.39 -20.78
C SER A 302 -26.35 -1.55 -21.42
N ASP A 303 -27.52 -1.90 -20.87
CA ASP A 303 -28.46 -2.80 -21.56
C ASP A 303 -29.31 -2.05 -22.62
N SER A 304 -29.19 -0.72 -22.69
CA SER A 304 -30.04 0.13 -23.53
C SER A 304 -29.41 0.37 -24.89
N ILE A 305 -29.77 -0.46 -25.86
CA ILE A 305 -29.31 -0.37 -27.25
C ILE A 305 -30.40 0.21 -28.17
N THR A 306 -29.99 1.10 -29.07
CA THR A 306 -30.82 1.62 -30.17
C THR A 306 -30.28 1.12 -31.51
N VAL A 307 -31.18 0.65 -32.39
CA VAL A 307 -30.82 0.17 -33.73
C VAL A 307 -31.49 1.03 -34.80
N LYS A 308 -30.69 1.46 -35.78
CA LYS A 308 -31.13 2.14 -37.00
C LYS A 308 -30.63 1.36 -38.21
N ILE A 309 -31.54 0.99 -39.10
CA ILE A 309 -31.22 0.22 -40.31
C ILE A 309 -31.35 1.14 -41.52
N VAL A 310 -30.26 1.31 -42.25
CA VAL A 310 -30.20 2.10 -43.48
C VAL A 310 -30.27 1.15 -44.68
N THR A 311 -31.26 1.36 -45.54
CA THR A 311 -31.51 0.57 -46.74
C THR A 311 -31.65 1.49 -47.97
N PRO A 312 -31.55 0.97 -49.21
CA PRO A 312 -31.83 1.78 -50.40
C PRO A 312 -33.25 2.34 -50.48
N ALA A 313 -34.22 1.67 -49.83
CA ALA A 313 -35.63 2.07 -49.83
C ALA A 313 -36.00 3.01 -48.66
N GLY A 314 -35.08 3.27 -47.72
CA GLY A 314 -35.31 4.14 -46.58
C GLY A 314 -34.61 3.70 -45.29
N VAL A 315 -35.01 4.30 -44.17
CA VAL A 315 -34.42 4.06 -42.84
C VAL A 315 -35.48 3.47 -41.91
N LEU A 316 -35.13 2.41 -41.18
CA LEU A 316 -35.93 1.83 -40.11
C LEU A 316 -35.32 2.21 -38.74
N PHE A 317 -36.17 2.58 -37.79
CA PHE A 317 -35.78 2.87 -36.40
C PHE A 317 -36.27 1.75 -35.46
N SER A 318 -35.99 0.51 -35.85
CA SER A 318 -36.39 -0.71 -35.14
C SER A 318 -35.33 -1.79 -35.31
N ASN A 319 -35.28 -2.74 -34.38
CA ASN A 319 -34.40 -3.89 -34.49
C ASN A 319 -35.04 -4.97 -35.39
N GLY A 320 -34.79 -4.86 -36.69
CA GLY A 320 -35.46 -5.64 -37.74
C GLY A 320 -36.73 -4.95 -38.26
N GLY A 321 -37.26 -5.44 -39.38
CA GLY A 321 -38.46 -4.87 -40.01
C GLY A 321 -38.62 -5.21 -41.48
N TRP A 322 -39.80 -4.93 -42.02
CA TRP A 322 -40.08 -5.12 -43.45
C TRP A 322 -39.55 -3.96 -44.28
N VAL A 323 -38.91 -4.29 -45.41
CA VAL A 323 -38.56 -3.34 -46.47
C VAL A 323 -39.15 -3.86 -47.79
N SER A 324 -39.68 -2.95 -48.61
CA SER A 324 -40.33 -3.28 -49.89
C SER A 324 -39.89 -2.32 -50.99
N GLY A 325 -40.19 -2.67 -52.24
CA GLY A 325 -39.87 -1.83 -53.40
C GLY A 325 -38.40 -1.91 -53.83
N LEU A 326 -37.70 -3.01 -53.51
CA LEU A 326 -36.32 -3.21 -53.93
C LEU A 326 -36.26 -3.92 -55.29
N PRO A 327 -35.61 -3.35 -56.32
CA PRO A 327 -35.49 -4.02 -57.62
C PRO A 327 -34.51 -5.21 -57.56
N PRO A 328 -34.53 -6.13 -58.55
CA PRO A 328 -33.53 -7.19 -58.67
C PRO A 328 -32.09 -6.64 -58.65
N GLY A 329 -31.22 -7.27 -57.86
CA GLY A 329 -29.84 -6.84 -57.64
C GLY A 329 -29.35 -7.02 -56.21
N GLN A 330 -28.12 -6.58 -55.95
CA GLN A 330 -27.52 -6.55 -54.61
C GLN A 330 -27.70 -5.18 -53.98
N HIS A 331 -28.17 -5.18 -52.73
CA HIS A 331 -28.48 -4.01 -51.94
C HIS A 331 -27.71 -4.05 -50.63
N PRO A 332 -26.86 -3.06 -50.32
CA PRO A 332 -26.20 -2.99 -49.03
C PRO A 332 -27.20 -2.55 -47.96
N ILE A 333 -27.27 -3.31 -46.87
CA ILE A 333 -28.06 -3.01 -45.68
C ILE A 333 -27.06 -2.68 -44.56
N ARG A 334 -27.21 -1.50 -43.96
CA ARG A 334 -26.30 -1.02 -42.91
C ARG A 334 -27.04 -0.85 -41.59
N TYR A 335 -26.64 -1.61 -40.58
CA TYR A 335 -27.11 -1.51 -39.22
C TYR A 335 -26.19 -0.54 -38.45
N GLU A 336 -26.74 0.58 -37.99
CA GLU A 336 -26.12 1.50 -37.05
C GLU A 336 -26.69 1.20 -35.66
N VAL A 337 -25.84 0.73 -34.76
CA VAL A 337 -26.22 0.35 -33.39
C VAL A 337 -25.56 1.34 -32.43
N SER A 338 -26.33 1.93 -31.52
CA SER A 338 -25.80 2.83 -30.50
C SER A 338 -26.20 2.41 -29.10
N ASP A 339 -25.32 2.59 -28.12
CA ASP A 339 -25.69 2.51 -26.71
C ASP A 339 -26.46 3.76 -26.24
N ALA A 340 -26.75 3.84 -24.95
CA ALA A 340 -27.48 4.94 -24.33
C ALA A 340 -26.67 6.24 -24.20
N CYS A 341 -25.34 6.16 -24.27
CA CYS A 341 -24.42 7.29 -24.16
C CYS A 341 -23.94 7.79 -25.54
N GLY A 342 -24.35 7.09 -26.61
CA GLY A 342 -24.17 7.48 -28.00
C GLY A 342 -22.92 6.89 -28.66
N ASN A 343 -22.21 5.94 -28.05
CA ASN A 343 -21.15 5.24 -28.77
C ASN A 343 -21.80 4.31 -29.80
N THR A 344 -21.16 4.18 -30.97
CA THR A 344 -21.79 3.57 -32.15
C THR A 344 -20.94 2.49 -32.78
N SER A 345 -21.61 1.40 -33.15
CA SER A 345 -21.07 0.30 -33.95
C SER A 345 -21.85 0.19 -35.27
N ILE A 346 -21.15 -0.27 -36.30
CA ILE A 346 -21.72 -0.43 -37.64
C ILE A 346 -21.53 -1.88 -38.05
N CYS A 347 -22.61 -2.45 -38.61
CA CYS A 347 -22.59 -3.74 -39.26
C CYS A 347 -23.21 -3.62 -40.67
N GLU A 348 -22.70 -4.38 -41.63
CA GLU A 348 -23.21 -4.43 -43.00
C GLU A 348 -23.62 -5.85 -43.40
N GLN A 349 -24.71 -5.94 -44.16
CA GLN A 349 -25.30 -7.16 -44.71
C GLN A 349 -25.61 -6.91 -46.19
N THR A 350 -25.38 -7.91 -47.04
CA THR A 350 -25.81 -7.84 -48.45
C THR A 350 -27.16 -8.51 -48.61
N LEU A 351 -28.14 -7.78 -49.15
CA LEU A 351 -29.43 -8.32 -49.57
C LEU A 351 -29.47 -8.50 -51.09
N THR A 352 -29.70 -9.72 -51.56
CA THR A 352 -29.85 -10.03 -52.99
C THR A 352 -31.32 -10.24 -53.33
N ILE A 353 -31.86 -9.44 -54.25
CA ILE A 353 -33.18 -9.66 -54.85
C ILE A 353 -33.00 -10.36 -56.20
N THR A 354 -33.59 -11.54 -56.37
CA THR A 354 -33.65 -12.25 -57.65
C THR A 354 -35.00 -12.09 -58.31
N ASP A 355 -35.01 -11.96 -59.63
CA ASP A 355 -36.24 -12.04 -60.41
C ASP A 355 -36.64 -13.51 -60.54
N ASP A 356 -37.69 -13.87 -59.81
CA ASP A 356 -38.24 -15.23 -59.81
C ASP A 356 -39.60 -15.28 -60.53
N ASP A 357 -40.03 -14.17 -61.15
CA ASP A 357 -41.31 -14.09 -61.84
C ASP A 357 -41.25 -14.79 -63.19
N VAL A 358 -42.14 -15.77 -63.36
CA VAL A 358 -42.23 -16.52 -64.62
C VAL A 358 -42.78 -15.60 -65.71
N PRO A 359 -42.12 -15.47 -66.88
CA PRO A 359 -42.60 -14.60 -67.94
C PRO A 359 -43.96 -15.07 -68.47
N VAL A 360 -44.94 -14.18 -68.45
CA VAL A 360 -46.26 -14.43 -69.05
C VAL A 360 -46.22 -13.97 -70.51
N MET A 361 -46.35 -14.91 -71.45
CA MET A 361 -46.47 -14.58 -72.87
C MET A 361 -47.83 -13.91 -73.13
N VAL A 362 -47.79 -12.63 -73.50
CA VAL A 362 -48.97 -11.91 -74.02
C VAL A 362 -48.94 -12.01 -75.54
N CYS A 363 -49.80 -12.87 -76.09
CA CYS A 363 -50.04 -12.91 -77.53
C CYS A 363 -50.92 -11.72 -77.92
N ASP A 364 -50.39 -10.80 -78.73
CA ASP A 364 -51.21 -9.78 -79.38
C ASP A 364 -52.09 -10.46 -80.44
N TYR A 365 -53.38 -10.53 -80.17
CA TYR A 365 -54.36 -10.97 -81.16
C TYR A 365 -54.52 -9.82 -82.15
N LEU A 366 -53.66 -9.82 -83.18
CA LEU A 366 -53.75 -9.11 -84.46
C LEU A 366 -52.68 -8.03 -84.70
N THR A 367 -51.46 -8.44 -85.04
CA THR A 367 -50.53 -7.57 -85.79
C THR A 367 -51.04 -7.43 -87.24
N VAL A 368 -51.74 -6.34 -87.55
CA VAL A 368 -52.08 -6.00 -88.94
C VAL A 368 -50.85 -5.39 -89.61
N VAL A 369 -50.12 -6.22 -90.36
CA VAL A 369 -49.08 -5.72 -91.27
C VAL A 369 -49.76 -5.33 -92.59
N GLY A 370 -49.82 -4.03 -92.85
CA GLY A 370 -50.23 -3.53 -94.16
C GLY A 370 -49.07 -3.68 -95.15
N LEU A 371 -49.17 -4.64 -96.07
CA LEU A 371 -48.32 -4.64 -97.26
C LEU A 371 -48.79 -3.51 -98.18
N ASN A 372 -47.92 -2.56 -98.50
CA ASN A 372 -48.14 -1.66 -99.61
C ASN A 372 -47.62 -2.32 -100.91
N ASN A 373 -48.03 -1.82 -102.06
CA ASN A 373 -47.66 -2.37 -103.37
C ASN A 373 -46.17 -2.15 -103.76
N LEU A 374 -45.28 -1.88 -102.80
CA LEU A 374 -43.84 -1.79 -103.05
C LEU A 374 -43.04 -2.94 -102.40
N GLY A 375 -43.68 -3.82 -101.63
CA GLY A 375 -42.99 -4.90 -100.91
C GLY A 375 -42.43 -4.42 -99.58
#